data_AF-A0A016TXR2-F1
#
_entry.id   AF-A0A016TXR2-F1
#
_cell.length_a   1.000
_cell.length_b   1.000
_cell.length_c   1.000
_cell.angle_alpha   90.00
_cell.angle_beta   90.00
_cell.angle_gamma   90.00
#
_symmetry.space_group_name_H-M   'P 1'
#
loop_
_entity.id
_entity.type
_entity.pdbx_description
1 polymer ?
#
loop_
_entity_poly.entity_id
_entity_poly.type
_entity_poly.pdbx_seq_one_letter_code
_entity_poly.pdbx_strand_id
1 'polypeptide(L)'
;MPVKTADETPMKIDRRFSTDFSVTDRVTGNEIRGNGTCYVTESINLLGLEWCIQLPAYKELKDKYHCLLVTQEEANRAETIADLKKQYAEVFQCGLGRCTTSKAKLLSKDNAIPVFKKKRPVPHASVPDLDADIDRFVNVLSER
;
A
#
# COMPACT_ATOMS: atom_id res chain seq x y z
N MET A 1 -22.46 -9.10 6.32
CA MET A 1 -22.01 -7.72 6.06
C MET A 1 -22.38 -7.35 4.63
N PRO A 2 -22.66 -6.08 4.29
CA PRO A 2 -22.90 -5.69 2.90
C PRO A 2 -21.62 -5.94 2.09
N VAL A 3 -21.75 -6.60 0.94
CA VAL A 3 -20.61 -6.78 0.03
C VAL A 3 -20.31 -5.43 -0.61
N LYS A 4 -19.06 -5.01 -0.51
CA LYS A 4 -18.56 -3.74 -1.05
C LYS A 4 -17.54 -4.01 -2.14
N THR A 5 -17.44 -3.09 -3.08
CA THR A 5 -16.34 -3.02 -4.05
C THR A 5 -15.05 -2.51 -3.38
N ALA A 6 -13.92 -2.56 -4.10
CA ALA A 6 -12.61 -2.17 -3.57
C ALA A 6 -12.51 -0.68 -3.18
N ASP A 7 -13.39 0.16 -3.71
CA ASP A 7 -13.57 1.59 -3.39
C ASP A 7 -14.56 1.80 -2.22
N GLU A 8 -14.94 0.73 -1.51
CA GLU A 8 -15.89 0.71 -0.39
C GLU A 8 -17.34 1.07 -0.74
N THR A 9 -17.67 1.21 -2.03
CA THR A 9 -19.06 1.49 -2.42
C THR A 9 -19.94 0.23 -2.30
N PRO A 10 -21.24 0.39 -1.99
CA PRO A 10 -22.15 -0.74 -1.91
C PRO A 10 -22.33 -1.39 -3.29
N MET A 11 -22.15 -2.70 -3.34
CA MET A 11 -22.26 -3.43 -4.59
C MET A 11 -23.68 -3.97 -4.80
N LYS A 12 -24.23 -3.79 -6.00
CA LYS A 12 -25.55 -4.32 -6.37
C LYS A 12 -25.48 -5.85 -6.50
N ILE A 13 -26.25 -6.55 -5.67
CA ILE A 13 -26.39 -8.02 -5.69
C ILE A 13 -27.81 -8.35 -6.11
N ASP A 14 -27.96 -9.08 -7.21
CA ASP A 14 -29.28 -9.49 -7.71
C ASP A 14 -29.78 -10.74 -6.95
N ARG A 15 -28.88 -11.70 -6.67
CA ARG A 15 -29.20 -12.92 -5.90
C ARG A 15 -27.99 -13.43 -5.11
N ARG A 16 -28.25 -14.24 -4.09
CA ARG A 16 -27.23 -15.02 -3.36
C ARG A 16 -27.70 -16.44 -3.07
N PHE A 17 -26.78 -17.40 -3.06
CA PHE A 17 -27.08 -18.78 -2.67
C PHE A 17 -25.85 -19.46 -2.06
N SER A 18 -26.08 -20.42 -1.15
CA SER A 18 -25.00 -21.24 -0.60
C SER A 18 -24.70 -22.40 -1.53
N THR A 19 -23.43 -22.75 -1.70
CA THR A 19 -23.02 -23.89 -2.51
C THR A 19 -21.76 -24.53 -1.95
N ASP A 20 -21.65 -25.84 -2.16
CA ASP A 20 -20.41 -26.57 -1.93
C ASP A 20 -19.49 -26.40 -3.14
N PHE A 21 -18.20 -26.29 -2.89
CA PHE A 21 -17.19 -26.22 -3.92
C PHE A 21 -16.06 -27.21 -3.64
N SER A 22 -15.37 -27.63 -4.70
CA SER A 22 -14.10 -28.33 -4.56
C SER A 22 -13.00 -27.67 -5.39
N VAL A 23 -11.80 -27.63 -4.84
CA VAL A 23 -10.58 -27.12 -5.47
C VAL A 23 -9.56 -28.23 -5.49
N THR A 24 -9.08 -28.59 -6.67
CA THR A 24 -8.00 -29.55 -6.82
C THR A 24 -6.67 -28.83 -6.85
N ASP A 25 -5.78 -29.19 -5.93
CA ASP A 25 -4.39 -28.76 -5.98
C ASP A 25 -3.71 -29.43 -7.18
N ARG A 26 -3.21 -28.63 -8.12
CA ARG A 26 -2.55 -29.14 -9.34
C ARG A 26 -1.22 -29.82 -9.06
N VAL A 27 -0.56 -29.49 -7.94
CA VAL A 27 0.76 -30.03 -7.59
C VAL A 27 0.61 -31.32 -6.81
N THR A 28 -0.25 -31.35 -5.79
CA THR A 28 -0.44 -32.53 -4.94
C THR A 28 -1.54 -33.46 -5.42
N GLY A 29 -2.43 -33.00 -6.31
CA GLY A 29 -3.61 -33.75 -6.76
C GLY A 29 -4.73 -33.82 -5.71
N ASN A 30 -4.54 -33.25 -4.53
CA ASN A 30 -5.50 -33.31 -3.44
C ASN A 30 -6.75 -32.48 -3.75
N GLU A 31 -7.93 -33.05 -3.48
CA GLU A 31 -9.20 -32.32 -3.56
C GLU A 31 -9.52 -31.69 -2.20
N ILE A 32 -9.78 -30.38 -2.23
CA ILE A 32 -10.14 -29.59 -1.07
C ILE A 32 -11.60 -29.20 -1.22
N ARG A 33 -12.43 -29.58 -0.26
CA ARG A 33 -13.86 -29.26 -0.26
C ARG A 33 -14.14 -28.11 0.70
N GLY A 34 -15.06 -27.25 0.31
CA GLY A 34 -15.51 -26.13 1.13
C GLY A 34 -16.96 -25.76 0.80
N ASN A 35 -17.51 -24.84 1.58
CA ASN A 35 -18.83 -24.29 1.34
C ASN A 35 -18.73 -22.77 1.30
N GLY A 36 -19.46 -22.12 0.42
CA GLY A 36 -19.43 -20.67 0.34
C GLY A 36 -20.71 -20.07 -0.24
N THR A 37 -20.87 -18.77 -0.05
CA THR A 37 -21.97 -18.03 -0.66
C THR A 37 -21.54 -17.54 -2.05
N CYS A 38 -22.31 -17.90 -3.06
CA CYS A 38 -22.26 -17.30 -4.39
C CYS A 38 -23.11 -16.03 -4.42
N TYR A 39 -22.56 -14.96 -4.99
CA TYR A 39 -23.28 -13.72 -5.26
C TYR A 39 -23.44 -13.55 -6.77
N VAL A 40 -24.67 -13.36 -7.21
CA VAL A 40 -25.00 -13.06 -8.62
C VAL A 40 -25.08 -11.55 -8.76
N THR A 41 -24.24 -11.02 -9.66
CA THR A 41 -24.22 -9.60 -10.02
C THR A 41 -24.20 -9.46 -11.53
N GLU A 42 -24.70 -8.33 -12.06
CA GLU A 42 -24.76 -8.08 -13.52
C GLU A 42 -23.40 -8.04 -14.23
N SER A 43 -22.31 -7.72 -13.52
CA SER A 43 -21.03 -7.36 -14.17
C SER A 43 -19.79 -8.06 -13.62
N ILE A 44 -19.86 -8.72 -12.46
CA ILE A 44 -18.67 -9.27 -11.81
C ILE A 44 -18.96 -10.67 -11.23
N ASN A 45 -18.20 -11.66 -11.69
CA ASN A 45 -18.11 -12.96 -11.03
C ASN A 45 -17.23 -12.79 -9.79
N LEU A 46 -17.85 -12.66 -8.62
CA LEU A 46 -17.13 -12.58 -7.36
C LEU A 46 -16.83 -13.99 -6.89
N LEU A 47 -15.63 -14.47 -7.20
CA LEU A 47 -15.06 -15.56 -6.42
C LEU A 47 -14.61 -14.95 -5.09
N GLY A 48 -15.39 -15.22 -4.05
CA GLY A 48 -15.27 -14.55 -2.77
C GLY A 48 -13.97 -14.92 -2.05
N LEU A 49 -13.40 -13.93 -1.34
CA LEU A 49 -12.36 -14.16 -0.35
C LEU A 49 -12.78 -15.24 0.66
N GLU A 50 -14.08 -15.32 0.98
CA GLU A 50 -14.69 -16.32 1.86
C GLU A 50 -14.40 -17.77 1.45
N TRP A 51 -14.13 -18.02 0.17
CA TRP A 51 -13.81 -19.34 -0.36
C TRP A 51 -12.29 -19.56 -0.28
N CYS A 52 -11.51 -18.55 -0.67
CA CYS A 52 -10.06 -18.57 -0.59
C CYS A 52 -9.55 -18.78 0.84
N ILE A 53 -10.17 -18.17 1.86
CA ILE A 53 -9.74 -18.32 3.26
C ILE A 53 -9.87 -19.74 3.81
N GLN A 54 -10.68 -20.59 3.17
CA GLN A 54 -10.83 -21.99 3.54
C GLN A 54 -9.66 -22.84 3.00
N LEU A 55 -8.95 -22.35 1.98
CA LEU A 55 -7.84 -23.07 1.35
C LEU A 55 -6.60 -23.06 2.26
N PRO A 56 -5.94 -24.22 2.46
CA PRO A 56 -4.69 -24.34 3.22
C PRO A 56 -3.60 -23.39 2.71
N ALA A 57 -3.42 -23.27 1.38
CA ALA A 57 -2.43 -22.38 0.78
C ALA A 57 -2.67 -20.91 1.15
N TYR A 58 -3.93 -20.50 1.29
CA TYR A 58 -4.26 -19.14 1.75
C TYR A 58 -3.95 -18.96 3.24
N LYS A 59 -4.21 -19.98 4.07
CA LYS A 59 -3.85 -19.98 5.50
C LYS A 59 -2.34 -19.89 5.70
N GLU A 60 -1.57 -20.71 4.98
CA GLU A 60 -0.11 -20.64 4.99
C GLU A 60 0.41 -19.28 4.53
N LEU A 61 -0.15 -18.71 3.46
CA LEU A 61 0.22 -17.38 3.00
C LEU A 61 -0.11 -16.31 4.05
N LYS A 62 -1.28 -16.40 4.68
CA LYS A 62 -1.69 -15.50 5.76
C LYS A 62 -0.74 -15.57 6.95
N ASP A 63 -0.41 -16.78 7.39
CA ASP A 63 0.46 -17.02 8.55
C ASP A 63 1.90 -16.61 8.26
N LYS A 64 2.40 -16.90 7.04
CA LYS A 64 3.76 -16.56 6.61
C LYS A 64 4.00 -15.06 6.46
N TYR A 65 3.02 -14.33 5.93
CA TYR A 65 3.18 -12.91 5.61
C TYR A 65 2.53 -11.97 6.62
N HIS A 66 2.06 -12.48 7.77
CA HIS A 66 1.29 -11.70 8.74
C HIS A 66 0.27 -10.81 8.03
N CYS A 67 -0.51 -11.40 7.11
CA CYS A 67 -1.60 -10.66 6.47
C CYS A 67 -2.63 -10.38 7.55
N LEU A 68 -2.45 -9.25 8.24
CA LEU A 68 -3.35 -8.74 9.26
C LEU A 68 -4.66 -8.44 8.57
N LEU A 69 -5.57 -9.41 8.57
CA LEU A 69 -6.98 -9.07 8.55
C LEU A 69 -7.19 -8.18 9.77
N VAL A 70 -7.41 -6.89 9.54
CA VAL A 70 -7.82 -5.95 10.57
C VAL A 70 -9.23 -6.38 11.00
N THR A 71 -9.32 -7.39 11.87
CA THR A 71 -10.60 -7.92 12.37
C THR A 71 -11.14 -7.10 13.53
N GLN A 72 -10.30 -6.25 14.12
CA GLN A 72 -10.62 -5.38 15.25
C GLN A 72 -9.61 -4.24 15.24
N GLU A 73 -9.96 -3.04 14.74
CA GLU A 73 -9.23 -1.81 15.10
C GLU A 73 -9.84 -0.50 14.56
N GLU A 74 -11.16 -0.31 14.60
CA GLU A 74 -11.71 1.04 14.39
C GLU A 74 -11.90 1.79 15.72
N ALA A 75 -12.26 1.08 16.79
CA ALA A 75 -12.61 1.70 18.07
C ALA A 75 -11.44 2.49 18.71
N ASN A 76 -10.22 1.98 18.60
CA ASN A 76 -9.06 2.53 19.32
C ASN A 76 -8.01 3.16 18.39
N ARG A 77 -8.24 3.19 17.07
CA ARG A 77 -7.25 3.70 16.10
C ARG A 77 -6.81 5.13 16.41
N ALA A 78 -7.77 5.97 16.78
CA ALA A 78 -7.51 7.37 17.11
C ALA A 78 -6.65 7.50 18.37
N GLU A 79 -6.92 6.67 19.39
CA GLU A 79 -6.17 6.63 20.65
C GLU A 79 -4.74 6.14 20.40
N THR A 80 -4.57 5.03 19.66
CA THR A 80 -3.25 4.50 19.28
C THR A 80 -2.43 5.52 18.49
N ILE A 81 -3.04 6.24 17.53
CA ILE A 81 -2.36 7.30 16.78
C ILE A 81 -1.97 8.46 17.71
N ALA A 82 -2.85 8.85 18.63
CA ALA A 82 -2.56 9.92 19.58
C ALA A 82 -1.39 9.56 20.51
N ASP A 83 -1.37 8.32 21.01
CA ASP A 83 -0.28 7.81 21.84
C ASP A 83 1.05 7.74 21.08
N LEU A 84 1.04 7.26 19.84
CA LEU A 84 2.24 7.24 19.00
C LEU A 84 2.76 8.65 18.70
N LYS A 85 1.87 9.60 18.38
CA LYS A 85 2.26 11.01 18.18
C LYS A 85 2.84 11.63 19.43
N LYS A 86 2.31 11.27 20.60
CA LYS A 86 2.82 11.74 21.89
C LYS A 86 4.19 11.13 22.21
N GLN A 87 4.36 9.83 22.00
CA GLN A 87 5.58 9.11 22.34
C GLN A 87 6.74 9.40 21.37
N TYR A 88 6.43 9.60 20.09
CA TYR A 88 7.42 9.81 19.02
C TYR A 88 7.21 11.15 18.33
N ALA A 89 7.01 12.22 19.10
CA ALA A 89 6.70 13.56 18.57
C ALA A 89 7.65 13.99 17.45
N GLU A 90 8.95 13.73 17.58
CA GLU A 90 9.97 14.03 16.57
C GLU A 90 9.74 13.34 15.22
N VAL A 91 9.25 12.09 15.23
CA VAL A 91 8.96 11.33 14.00
C VAL A 91 7.76 11.91 13.26
N PHE A 92 6.80 12.50 14.00
CA PHE A 92 5.58 13.09 13.47
C PHE A 92 5.67 14.62 13.27
N GLN A 93 6.85 15.22 13.43
CA GLN A 93 7.05 16.64 13.15
C GLN A 93 6.79 16.96 11.68
N CYS A 94 6.20 18.13 11.42
CA CYS A 94 6.03 18.62 10.07
C CYS A 94 7.40 18.99 9.49
N GLY A 95 7.77 18.39 8.35
CA GLY A 95 9.02 18.68 7.65
C GLY A 95 9.82 17.42 7.33
N LEU A 96 10.96 17.61 6.67
CA LEU A 96 11.86 16.51 6.32
C LEU A 96 12.76 16.14 7.51
N GLY A 97 13.05 14.87 7.74
CA GLY A 97 14.09 14.46 8.70
C GLY A 97 15.51 14.63 8.13
N ARG A 98 16.54 14.47 8.96
CA ARG A 98 17.94 14.32 8.51
C ARG A 98 18.46 12.94 8.93
N CYS A 99 18.90 12.14 7.97
CA CYS A 99 19.58 10.88 8.27
C CYS A 99 20.97 11.17 8.86
N THR A 100 21.20 10.73 10.10
CA THR A 100 22.48 10.91 10.82
C THR A 100 23.33 9.64 10.85
N THR A 101 22.73 8.49 10.55
CA THR A 101 23.36 7.17 10.72
C THR A 101 24.27 6.79 9.56
N SER A 102 24.04 7.35 8.37
CA SER A 102 24.81 7.00 7.17
C SER A 102 25.02 8.20 6.26
N LYS A 103 26.14 8.17 5.52
CA LYS A 103 26.45 9.14 4.46
C LYS A 103 26.60 8.41 3.14
N ALA A 104 25.89 8.86 2.12
CA ALA A 104 26.06 8.36 0.77
C ALA A 104 27.41 8.81 0.21
N LYS A 105 28.14 7.89 -0.42
CA LYS A 105 29.35 8.18 -1.20
C LYS A 105 29.04 7.93 -2.67
N LEU A 106 29.22 8.94 -3.51
CA LEU A 106 29.12 8.78 -4.96
C LEU A 106 30.49 8.36 -5.49
N LEU A 107 30.57 7.14 -6.02
CA LEU A 107 31.79 6.62 -6.65
C LEU A 107 31.66 6.77 -8.16
N SER A 108 32.67 7.39 -8.76
CA SER A 108 32.77 7.47 -10.20
C SER A 108 33.31 6.17 -10.77
N LYS A 109 32.86 5.81 -11.97
CA LYS A 109 33.50 4.76 -12.76
C LYS A 109 34.88 5.20 -13.20
N ASP A 110 35.77 4.24 -13.45
CA ASP A 110 37.09 4.48 -14.01
C ASP A 110 36.97 5.25 -15.34
N ASN A 111 37.83 6.26 -15.50
CA ASN A 111 37.90 7.14 -16.68
C ASN A 111 36.62 7.97 -16.96
N ALA A 112 35.72 8.14 -15.99
CA ALA A 112 34.59 9.02 -16.17
C ALA A 112 35.05 10.49 -16.32
N ILE A 113 34.43 11.20 -17.27
CA ILE A 113 34.72 12.60 -17.56
C ILE A 113 33.52 13.43 -17.14
N PRO A 114 33.69 14.48 -16.30
CA PRO A 114 32.60 15.40 -15.98
C PRO A 114 32.07 16.08 -17.24
N VAL A 115 30.74 16.13 -17.39
CA VAL A 115 30.08 16.74 -18.55
C VAL A 115 29.26 17.94 -18.10
N PHE A 116 29.59 19.12 -18.62
CA PHE A 116 28.75 20.30 -18.44
C PHE A 116 27.54 20.22 -19.39
N LYS A 117 26.34 20.33 -18.83
CA LYS A 117 25.07 20.30 -19.59
C LYS A 117 24.38 21.65 -19.47
N LYS A 118 23.98 22.23 -20.62
CA LYS A 118 23.14 23.44 -20.64
C LYS A 118 21.78 23.15 -19.98
N LYS A 119 21.23 24.13 -19.27
CA LYS A 119 19.89 24.03 -18.66
C LYS A 119 18.82 23.76 -19.73
N ARG A 120 17.79 22.99 -19.37
CA ARG A 120 16.63 22.80 -20.24
C ARG A 120 15.75 24.08 -20.23
N PRO A 121 15.09 24.45 -21.34
CA PRO A 121 14.12 25.53 -21.34
C PRO A 121 12.98 25.24 -20.35
N VAL A 122 12.59 26.25 -19.58
CA VAL A 122 11.46 26.17 -18.65
C VAL A 122 10.34 27.04 -19.21
N PRO A 123 9.09 26.56 -19.29
CA PRO A 123 7.95 27.38 -19.68
C PRO A 123 7.82 28.61 -18.76
N HIS A 124 7.61 29.78 -19.34
CA HIS A 124 7.54 31.04 -18.59
C HIS A 124 6.55 30.98 -17.42
N ALA A 125 5.38 30.35 -17.63
CA ALA A 125 4.34 30.24 -16.62
C ALA A 125 4.76 29.43 -15.38
N SER A 126 5.73 28.51 -15.51
CA SER A 126 6.19 27.63 -14.42
C SER A 126 7.42 28.16 -13.69
N VAL A 127 8.03 29.25 -14.17
CA VAL A 127 9.22 29.84 -13.56
C VAL A 127 8.99 30.24 -12.10
N PRO A 128 7.89 30.94 -11.74
CA PRO A 128 7.66 31.35 -10.35
C PRO A 128 7.55 30.17 -9.39
N ASP A 129 6.80 29.13 -9.78
CA ASP A 129 6.60 27.94 -8.95
C ASP A 129 7.90 27.14 -8.78
N LEU A 130 8.69 27.03 -9.85
CA LEU A 130 9.97 26.34 -9.83
C LEU A 130 10.98 27.07 -8.92
N ASP A 131 11.09 28.39 -9.06
CA ASP A 131 12.00 29.19 -8.24
C ASP A 131 11.60 29.12 -6.75
N ALA A 132 10.30 29.21 -6.45
CA ALA A 132 9.80 29.05 -5.09
C ALA A 132 10.11 27.67 -4.49
N ASP A 133 10.04 26.60 -5.29
CA ASP A 133 10.36 25.25 -4.84
C ASP A 133 11.87 25.06 -4.59
N ILE A 134 12.71 25.63 -5.47
CA ILE A 134 14.17 25.65 -5.30
C ILE A 134 14.54 26.41 -4.01
N ASP A 135 13.97 27.60 -3.80
CA ASP A 135 14.21 28.40 -2.59
C ASP A 135 13.77 27.65 -1.33
N ARG A 136 12.62 26.96 -1.38
CA ARG A 136 12.17 26.08 -0.29
C ARG A 136 13.23 25.03 0.05
N PHE A 137 13.80 24.36 -0.95
CA PHE A 137 14.83 23.34 -0.72
C PHE A 137 16.14 23.93 -0.18
N VAL A 138 16.59 25.05 -0.72
CA VAL A 138 17.83 25.72 -0.27
C VAL A 138 17.70 26.14 1.20
N ASN A 139 16.58 26.75 1.57
CA ASN A 139 16.34 27.19 2.94
C ASN A 139 16.31 26.01 3.92
N VAL A 140 15.59 24.92 3.59
CA VAL A 140 15.55 23.68 4.40
C VAL A 140 16.93 23.06 4.61
N LEU A 141 17.83 23.17 3.63
CA LEU A 141 19.20 22.67 3.72
C LEU A 141 20.13 23.62 4.49
N SER A 142 19.85 24.93 4.48
CA SER A 142 20.67 25.95 5.16
C SER A 142 20.45 26.03 6.67
N GLU A 143 19.27 25.64 7.15
CA GLU A 143 18.88 25.64 8.56
C GLU A 143 19.35 24.38 9.33
N ARG A 144 20.18 23.52 8.72
CA ARG A 144 20.58 22.20 9.24
C ARG A 144 22.08 21.95 9.16
#